data_AF-A0A1I5F5T6-F1
#
_entry.id   AF-A0A1I5F5T6-F1
#
_cell.length_a   1.000
_cell.length_b   1.000
_cell.length_c   1.000
_cell.angle_alpha   90.00
_cell.angle_beta   90.00
_cell.angle_gamma   90.00
#
_symmetry.space_group_name_H-M   'P 1'
#
loop_
_entity.id
_entity.type
_entity.pdbx_description
1 polymer ?
#
loop_
_entity_poly.entity_id
_entity_poly.type
_entity_poly.pdbx_seq_one_letter_code
_entity_poly.pdbx_strand_id
1 'polypeptide(L)' 'MNPFETSERMITISDELTKKSEALSKAVSPERRRLIEEDIDILEVEFFSIKHMLENIKLTNI' A
#
# COMPACT_ATOMS: atom_id res chain seq x y z
N MET A 1 11.90 11.33 3.42
CA MET A 1 12.11 9.96 2.94
C MET A 1 13.08 10.01 1.78
N ASN A 2 14.20 9.29 1.86
CA ASN A 2 15.14 9.16 0.75
C ASN A 2 14.62 8.09 -0.27
N PRO A 3 15.17 7.99 -1.49
CA PRO A 3 14.70 7.03 -2.50
C PRO A 3 14.79 5.55 -2.07
N PHE A 4 15.74 5.21 -1.20
CA PHE A 4 15.91 3.86 -0.67
C PHE A 4 14.78 3.53 0.34
N GLU A 5 14.56 4.38 1.34
CA GLU A 5 13.44 4.27 2.29
C GLU A 5 12.08 4.21 1.58
N THR A 6 11.96 4.94 0.47
CA THR A 6 10.76 4.97 -0.37
C THR A 6 10.52 3.64 -1.09
N SER A 7 11.60 3.01 -1.54
CA SER A 7 11.53 1.69 -2.17
C SER A 7 11.24 0.59 -1.14
N GLU A 8 11.87 0.64 0.04
CA GLU A 8 11.59 -0.28 1.14
C GLU A 8 10.14 -0.18 1.62
N ARG A 9 9.58 1.03 1.70
CA ARG A 9 8.18 1.21 2.07
C ARG A 9 7.24 0.61 1.03
N MET A 10 7.53 0.70 -0.28
CA MET A 10 6.71 0.03 -1.30
C MET A 10 6.69 -1.49 -1.14
N ILE A 11 7.84 -2.11 -0.85
CA ILE A 11 7.92 -3.55 -0.59
C ILE A 11 7.06 -3.90 0.64
N THR A 12 7.18 -3.10 1.69
CA THR A 12 6.43 -3.30 2.93
C THR A 12 4.92 -3.19 2.71
N ILE A 13 4.47 -2.18 1.96
CA ILE A 13 3.04 -2.01 1.61
C ILE A 13 2.54 -3.22 0.80
N SER A 14 3.34 -3.73 -0.13
CA SER A 14 2.97 -4.93 -0.90
C SER A 14 2.76 -6.16 -0.01
N ASP A 15 3.64 -6.35 0.98
CA ASP A 15 3.51 -7.45 1.96
C ASP A 15 2.29 -7.27 2.86
N GLU A 16 2.02 -6.04 3.31
CA GLU A 16 0.85 -5.70 4.11
C GLU A 16 -0.45 -5.94 3.32
N LEU A 17 -0.54 -5.47 2.08
CA LEU A 17 -1.67 -5.71 1.18
C LEU A 17 -1.92 -7.20 0.95
N THR A 18 -0.86 -7.99 0.77
CA THR A 18 -0.97 -9.45 0.62
C THR A 18 -1.58 -10.08 1.87
N LYS A 19 -1.06 -9.74 3.06
CA LYS A 19 -1.58 -10.23 4.34
C LYS A 19 -3.02 -9.83 4.59
N LYS A 20 -3.39 -8.58 4.27
CA LYS A 20 -4.76 -8.06 4.43
C LYS A 20 -5.73 -8.73 3.45
N SER A 21 -5.31 -8.95 2.21
CA SER A 21 -6.10 -9.68 1.21
C SER A 21 -6.38 -11.13 1.64
N GLU A 22 -5.37 -11.82 2.17
CA GLU A 22 -5.56 -13.14 2.78
C GLU A 22 -6.51 -13.09 3.97
N ALA A 23 -6.35 -12.10 4.86
CA ALA A 23 -7.24 -11.92 6.01
C ALA A 23 -8.70 -11.66 5.57
N LEU A 24 -8.90 -10.88 4.51
CA LEU A 24 -10.22 -10.58 3.94
C LEU A 24 -10.89 -11.85 3.39
N SER A 25 -10.13 -12.69 2.69
CA SER A 25 -10.64 -13.98 2.18
C SER A 25 -11.12 -14.92 3.29
N LYS A 26 -10.54 -14.79 4.49
CA LYS A 26 -10.86 -15.60 5.68
C LYS A 26 -11.90 -14.93 6.59
N ALA A 27 -12.26 -13.67 6.33
CA ALA A 27 -13.16 -12.91 7.17
C ALA A 27 -14.63 -13.22 6.86
N VAL A 28 -15.33 -13.80 7.83
CA VAL A 28 -16.74 -14.20 7.73
C VAL A 28 -17.69 -13.09 8.22
N SER A 29 -17.28 -12.31 9.22
CA SER A 29 -18.09 -11.21 9.76
C SER A 29 -18.07 -10.00 8.81
N PRO A 30 -19.23 -9.43 8.44
CA PRO A 30 -19.31 -8.22 7.61
C PRO A 30 -18.54 -7.03 8.21
N GLU A 31 -18.60 -6.85 9.53
CA GLU A 31 -17.88 -5.78 10.22
C GLU A 31 -16.37 -5.96 10.09
N ARG A 32 -15.89 -7.19 10.30
CA ARG A 32 -14.46 -7.50 10.16
C ARG A 32 -13.98 -7.34 8.72
N ARG A 33 -14.81 -7.71 7.74
CA ARG A 33 -14.51 -7.48 6.32
C ARG A 33 -14.37 -5.99 6.04
N ARG A 34 -15.32 -5.17 6.50
CA ARG A 34 -15.30 -3.72 6.34
C ARG A 34 -14.02 -3.09 6.89
N LEU A 35 -13.60 -3.48 8.09
CA LEU A 35 -12.36 -2.97 8.69
C LEU A 35 -11.11 -3.36 7.89
N ILE A 36 -11.07 -4.58 7.35
CA ILE A 36 -9.95 -5.02 6.51
C ILE A 36 -9.96 -4.29 5.16
N GLU A 37 -11.14 -4.06 4.58
CA GLU A 37 -11.30 -3.27 3.35
C GLU A 37 -10.85 -1.81 3.56
N GLU A 38 -11.22 -1.18 4.67
CA GLU A 38 -10.73 0.16 5.05
C GLU A 38 -9.20 0.22 5.19
N ASP A 39 -8.60 -0.80 5.82
CA ASP A 39 -7.13 -0.89 5.92
C ASP A 39 -6.46 -1.05 4.54
N ILE A 40 -7.08 -1.82 3.63
CA ILE A 40 -6.59 -2.00 2.25
C ILE A 40 -6.65 -0.66 1.50
N ASP A 41 -7.77 0.06 1.59
CA ASP A 41 -7.93 1.36 0.92
C ASP A 41 -6.86 2.36 1.36
N ILE A 42 -6.54 2.40 2.66
CA ILE A 42 -5.47 3.25 3.20
C ILE A 42 -4.10 2.88 2.60
N LEU A 43 -3.79 1.59 2.53
CA LEU A 43 -2.53 1.09 1.97
C LEU A 43 -2.42 1.35 0.46
N GLU A 44 -3.51 1.23 -0.28
CA GLU A 44 -3.54 1.56 -1.71
C GLU A 44 -3.28 3.05 -1.95
N VAL A 45 -3.92 3.93 -1.17
CA VAL A 45 -3.67 5.37 -1.25
C VAL A 45 -2.20 5.70 -0.96
N GLU A 46 -1.62 5.08 0.06
CA GLU A 46 -0.19 5.26 0.38
C GLU A 46 0.70 4.77 -0.78
N PHE A 47 0.41 3.59 -1.34
CA PHE A 47 1.11 3.04 -2.48
C PHE A 47 1.09 3.99 -3.68
N PHE A 48 -0.09 4.51 -4.05
CA PHE A 48 -0.23 5.43 -5.16
C PHE A 48 0.51 6.74 -4.92
N SER A 49 0.47 7.27 -3.69
CA SER A 49 1.23 8.47 -3.31
C SER A 49 2.73 8.26 -3.50
N ILE A 50 3.26 7.14 -3.00
CA ILE A 50 4.69 6.82 -3.12
C ILE A 50 5.08 6.60 -4.59
N LYS A 51 4.27 5.87 -5.35
CA LYS A 51 4.48 5.66 -6.78
C LYS A 51 4.57 6.99 -7.52
N HIS A 52 3.63 7.90 -7.25
CA HIS A 52 3.60 9.22 -7.89
C HIS A 52 4.83 10.07 -7.53
N MET A 53 5.26 10.04 -6.26
CA MET A 53 6.51 10.69 -5.84
C MET A 53 7.73 10.17 -6.61
N LEU A 54 7.84 8.84 -6.77
CA LEU A 54 8.96 8.23 -7.50
C LEU A 54 8.93 8.54 -9.00
N GLU A 55 7.75 8.58 -9.61
CA GLU A 55 7.57 9.00 -11.01
C GLU A 55 8.01 10.46 -11.23
N ASN A 56 7.64 11.36 -10.31
CA ASN A 56 8.03 12.77 -10.38
C ASN A 56 9.56 12.99 -10.21
N ILE A 57 10.22 12.19 -9.36
CA ILE A 57 11.68 12.22 -9.23
C ILE A 57 12.36 11.82 -10.55
N LYS A 58 11.82 10.85 -11.28
CA LYS A 58 12.36 10.44 -12.59
C LYS A 58 12.19 11.53 -13.65
N LEU A 59 11.09 12.28 -13.62
CA LEU A 59 10.80 13.35 -14.59
C LEU A 59 11.64 14.61 -14.39
N THR A 60 12.14 14.85 -13.17
CA THR A 60 12.93 16.06 -12.84
C THR A 60 14.41 15.94 -13.23
N ASN A 61 14.89 14.72 -13.50
CA ASN A 61 16.29 14.43 -13.86
C ASN A 61 16.51 14.23 -15.38
N ILE A 62 15.60 14.74 -16.22
CA ILE A 62 15.66 14.74 -17.70
C ILE A 62 15.53 16.19 -18.15
#